data_AF-A0A7M2A628-F1
#
_entry.id   AF-A0A7M2A628-F1
#
_cell.length_a   1.000
_cell.length_b   1.000
_cell.length_c   1.000
_cell.angle_alpha   90.00
_cell.angle_beta   90.00
_cell.angle_gamma   90.00
#
_symmetry.space_group_name_H-M   'P 1'
#
loop_
_entity.id
_entity.type
_entity.pdbx_description
1 polymer ?
#
loop_
_entity_poly.entity_id
_entity_poly.type
_entity_poly.pdbx_seq_one_letter_code
_entity_poly.pdbx_strand_id
1 'polypeptide(L)'
;MKKTLVKTVVTLGIGMMIGSATLAAAAPSTIQAVISNFKVVVNNEQASLKNAPIVSEGVTYLPVREVASLLDAEVKYDSKNKQININSKGDDTLQPTATVTEWVPAKEAVSKYGISINISDVTTVSLNDKEIVFPLSMYDQKEGVKTVKNETETATLKIDQNELYFGDDTLKLLGVQ
;
A
#
# COMPACT_ATOMS: atom_id res chain seq x y z
N MET A 1 56.35 -16.19 -62.26
CA MET A 1 55.49 -16.64 -61.15
C MET A 1 54.31 -17.44 -61.71
N LYS A 2 54.31 -18.77 -61.51
CA LYS A 2 53.19 -19.67 -61.83
C LYS A 2 53.13 -20.73 -60.72
N LYS A 3 51.97 -20.87 -60.06
CA LYS A 3 51.70 -21.84 -58.98
C LYS A 3 51.46 -23.22 -59.56
N THR A 4 51.92 -24.29 -58.89
CA THR A 4 51.38 -25.65 -59.06
C THR A 4 51.31 -26.39 -57.73
N LEU A 5 50.24 -27.19 -57.62
CA LEU A 5 49.59 -27.80 -56.46
C LEU A 5 50.28 -29.07 -55.89
N VAL A 6 50.17 -29.21 -54.56
CA VAL A 6 49.65 -30.35 -53.75
C VAL A 6 50.28 -31.75 -53.88
N LYS A 7 50.74 -32.28 -52.74
CA LYS A 7 50.50 -33.68 -52.33
C LYS A 7 50.20 -33.80 -50.82
N THR A 8 49.01 -34.33 -50.56
CA THR A 8 48.41 -34.77 -49.29
C THR A 8 49.27 -35.81 -48.56
N VAL A 9 49.40 -35.69 -47.23
CA VAL A 9 49.49 -36.84 -46.32
C VAL A 9 48.59 -36.58 -45.12
N VAL A 10 47.54 -37.40 -45.04
CA VAL A 10 46.67 -37.61 -43.89
C VAL A 10 47.46 -38.39 -42.84
N THR A 11 47.51 -37.92 -41.59
CA THR A 11 47.75 -38.83 -40.46
C THR A 11 47.00 -38.35 -39.23
N LEU A 12 46.05 -39.20 -38.86
CA LEU A 12 45.09 -39.15 -37.78
C LEU A 12 45.81 -39.01 -36.42
N GLY A 13 45.54 -37.93 -35.70
CA GLY A 13 45.92 -37.75 -34.29
C GLY A 13 44.71 -37.28 -33.52
N ILE A 14 43.82 -38.22 -33.19
CA ILE A 14 42.71 -38.05 -32.25
C ILE A 14 43.36 -37.77 -30.90
N GLY A 15 43.37 -36.50 -30.50
CA GLY A 15 44.10 -36.06 -29.30
C GLY A 15 43.43 -34.85 -28.69
N MET A 16 42.29 -35.12 -28.04
CA MET A 16 41.67 -34.27 -27.04
C MET A 16 41.19 -32.92 -27.57
N MET A 17 39.97 -32.96 -28.10
CA MET A 17 38.97 -31.92 -27.92
C MET A 17 38.93 -31.59 -26.42
N ILE A 18 39.75 -30.62 -25.98
CA ILE A 18 39.64 -30.03 -24.66
C ILE A 18 38.28 -29.34 -24.69
N GLY A 19 37.28 -30.02 -24.13
CA GLY A 19 36.00 -29.43 -23.81
C GLY A 19 36.23 -28.34 -22.78
N SER A 20 36.60 -27.15 -23.25
CA SER A 20 36.38 -25.93 -22.48
C SER A 20 34.88 -25.85 -22.27
N ALA A 21 34.42 -26.28 -21.09
CA ALA A 21 33.09 -25.98 -20.62
C ALA A 21 33.00 -24.45 -20.58
N THR A 22 32.49 -23.86 -21.66
CA THR A 22 32.12 -22.46 -21.67
C THR A 22 31.00 -22.33 -20.66
N LEU A 23 31.31 -21.78 -19.49
CA LEU A 23 30.30 -21.28 -18.57
C LEU A 23 29.49 -20.27 -19.39
N ALA A 24 28.29 -20.67 -19.84
CA ALA A 24 27.33 -19.74 -20.37
C ALA A 24 26.87 -18.88 -19.18
N ALA A 25 27.61 -17.82 -18.90
CA ALA A 25 27.11 -16.76 -18.05
C ALA A 25 25.86 -16.23 -18.74
N ALA A 26 24.69 -16.42 -18.13
CA ALA A 26 23.46 -15.80 -18.60
C ALA A 26 23.73 -14.29 -18.69
N ALA A 27 23.74 -13.75 -19.91
CA ALA A 27 23.93 -12.32 -20.10
C ALA A 27 22.80 -11.60 -19.35
N PRO A 28 23.11 -10.60 -18.51
CA PRO A 28 22.08 -9.86 -17.80
C PRO A 28 21.12 -9.24 -18.81
N SER A 29 19.82 -9.42 -18.61
CA SER A 29 18.80 -8.77 -19.43
C SER A 29 18.89 -7.26 -19.23
N THR A 30 19.24 -6.53 -20.28
CA THR A 30 19.32 -5.07 -20.24
C THR A 30 17.99 -4.45 -20.65
N ILE A 31 17.50 -3.50 -19.87
CA ILE A 31 16.34 -2.69 -20.23
C ILE A 31 16.83 -1.43 -20.95
N GLN A 32 16.28 -1.11 -22.12
CA GLN A 32 16.52 0.18 -22.78
C GLN A 32 15.57 1.22 -22.17
N ALA A 33 16.13 2.29 -21.62
CA ALA A 33 15.37 3.38 -21.02
C ALA A 33 15.97 4.73 -21.39
N VAL A 34 15.11 5.72 -21.57
CA VAL A 34 15.49 7.11 -21.89
C VAL A 34 15.20 7.97 -20.66
N ILE A 35 16.18 8.76 -20.24
CA ILE A 35 15.98 9.77 -19.19
C ILE A 35 15.14 10.91 -19.78
N SER A 36 14.05 11.26 -19.13
CA SER A 36 13.13 12.31 -19.60
C SER A 36 12.97 13.43 -18.56
N ASN A 37 12.96 14.67 -19.04
CA ASN A 37 12.82 15.87 -18.21
C ASN A 37 11.34 16.27 -18.13
N PHE A 38 10.56 15.52 -17.35
CA PHE A 38 9.17 15.89 -17.09
C PHE A 38 9.07 17.00 -16.05
N LYS A 39 8.14 17.93 -16.28
CA LYS A 39 7.74 18.91 -15.28
C LYS A 39 6.73 18.27 -14.33
N VAL A 40 7.09 18.08 -13.07
CA VAL A 40 6.20 17.53 -12.04
C VAL A 40 5.57 18.69 -11.28
N VAL A 41 4.25 18.63 -11.08
CA VAL A 41 3.48 19.63 -10.34
C VAL A 41 2.63 18.92 -9.31
N VAL A 42 2.68 19.36 -8.05
CA VAL A 42 1.91 18.84 -6.93
C VAL A 42 1.25 20.03 -6.24
N ASN A 43 -0.07 19.99 -6.02
CA ASN A 43 -0.83 21.09 -5.41
C ASN A 43 -0.54 22.46 -6.04
N ASN A 44 -0.49 22.52 -7.38
CA ASN A 44 -0.17 23.71 -8.16
C ASN A 44 1.27 24.26 -8.00
N GLU A 45 2.13 23.60 -7.22
CA GLU A 45 3.54 23.95 -7.08
C GLU A 45 4.43 23.01 -7.90
N GLN A 46 5.47 23.57 -8.51
CA GLN A 46 6.43 22.79 -9.28
C GLN A 46 7.33 21.99 -8.33
N ALA A 47 7.27 20.67 -8.45
CA ALA A 47 8.09 19.75 -7.67
C ALA A 47 9.36 19.35 -8.45
N SER A 48 10.47 19.23 -7.73
CA SER A 48 11.73 18.73 -8.28
C SER A 48 12.02 17.33 -7.76
N LEU A 49 12.31 16.41 -8.69
CA LEU A 49 12.77 15.07 -8.40
C LEU A 49 14.31 15.05 -8.45
N LYS A 50 14.92 14.39 -7.47
CA LYS A 50 16.37 14.13 -7.42
C LYS A 50 16.78 13.11 -8.47
N ASN A 51 15.98 12.04 -8.62
CA ASN A 51 16.18 11.07 -9.69
C ASN A 51 15.21 11.38 -10.84
N ALA A 52 15.77 11.50 -12.04
CA ALA A 52 14.98 11.77 -13.22
C ALA A 52 14.06 10.58 -13.56
N PRO A 53 12.80 10.84 -13.98
CA PRO A 53 11.95 9.81 -14.55
C PRO A 53 12.60 9.14 -15.76
N ILE A 54 12.34 7.85 -15.92
CA ILE A 54 12.79 7.09 -17.08
C ILE A 54 11.59 6.67 -17.93
N VAL A 55 11.76 6.64 -19.24
CA VAL A 55 10.76 6.12 -20.17
C VAL A 55 11.30 4.83 -20.76
N SER A 56 10.54 3.74 -20.61
CA SER A 56 10.85 2.46 -21.23
C SER A 56 9.57 1.91 -21.86
N GLU A 57 9.66 1.45 -23.11
CA GLU A 57 8.52 0.92 -23.87
C GLU A 57 7.30 1.87 -23.92
N GLY A 58 7.54 3.18 -23.93
CA GLY A 58 6.49 4.21 -23.93
C GLY A 58 5.82 4.45 -22.56
N VAL A 59 6.27 3.77 -21.51
CA VAL A 59 5.80 3.95 -20.13
C VAL A 59 6.81 4.78 -19.34
N THR A 60 6.33 5.81 -18.64
CA THR A 60 7.13 6.62 -17.73
C THR A 60 7.15 6.01 -16.34
N TYR A 61 8.33 5.72 -15.84
CA TYR A 61 8.58 5.23 -14.48
C TYR A 61 9.09 6.36 -13.60
N LEU A 62 8.49 6.47 -12.43
CA LEU A 62 8.82 7.48 -11.44
C LEU A 62 9.50 6.85 -10.21
N PRO A 63 10.47 7.55 -9.59
CA PRO A 63 11.05 7.09 -8.33
C PRO A 63 10.01 7.10 -7.20
N VAL A 64 9.51 5.92 -6.84
CA VAL A 64 8.41 5.75 -5.88
C VAL A 64 8.62 6.49 -4.56
N ARG A 65 9.85 6.50 -4.03
CA ARG A 65 10.19 7.12 -2.75
C ARG A 65 10.12 8.64 -2.80
N GLU A 66 10.45 9.23 -3.95
CA GLU A 66 10.41 10.69 -4.14
C GLU A 66 8.98 11.16 -4.39
N VAL A 67 8.23 10.43 -5.22
CA VAL A 67 6.80 10.71 -5.43
C VAL A 67 6.04 10.64 -4.12
N ALA A 68 6.26 9.59 -3.32
CA ALA A 68 5.66 9.48 -2.00
C ALA A 68 6.05 10.65 -1.09
N SER A 69 7.31 11.08 -1.09
CA SER A 69 7.75 12.22 -0.28
C SER A 69 7.06 13.53 -0.67
N LEU A 70 6.82 13.76 -1.97
CA LEU A 70 6.08 14.93 -2.45
C LEU A 70 4.60 14.93 -2.05
N LEU A 71 4.04 13.74 -1.82
CA LEU A 71 2.66 13.53 -1.36
C LEU A 71 2.57 13.41 0.17
N ASP A 72 3.64 13.80 0.88
CA ASP A 72 3.80 13.65 2.31
C ASP A 72 3.51 12.22 2.82
N ALA A 73 4.00 11.22 2.09
CA ALA A 73 3.88 9.80 2.43
C ALA A 73 5.24 9.18 2.74
N GLU A 74 5.24 8.15 3.59
CA GLU A 74 6.39 7.34 3.93
C GLU A 74 6.38 6.00 3.18
N VAL A 75 7.54 5.59 2.64
CA VAL A 75 7.70 4.29 1.96
C VAL A 75 8.60 3.37 2.79
N LYS A 76 8.03 2.25 3.25
CA LYS A 76 8.73 1.16 3.93
C LYS A 76 8.75 -0.10 3.07
N TYR A 77 9.88 -0.78 3.05
CA TYR A 77 10.00 -2.07 2.38
C TYR A 77 9.98 -3.19 3.43
N ASP A 78 8.98 -4.05 3.37
CA ASP A 78 8.95 -5.30 4.12
C ASP A 78 9.64 -6.38 3.29
N SER A 79 10.89 -6.66 3.64
CA SER A 79 11.70 -7.70 2.99
C SER A 79 11.17 -9.12 3.21
N LYS A 80 10.46 -9.39 4.31
CA LYS A 80 9.94 -10.72 4.63
C LYS A 80 8.79 -11.07 3.68
N ASN A 81 7.88 -10.14 3.51
CA ASN A 81 6.70 -10.30 2.65
C ASN A 81 6.93 -9.83 1.20
N LYS A 82 8.11 -9.29 0.90
CA LYS A 82 8.45 -8.65 -0.39
C LYS A 82 7.44 -7.57 -0.79
N GLN A 83 7.01 -6.79 0.19
CA GLN A 83 5.95 -5.79 0.04
C GLN A 83 6.50 -4.38 0.21
N ILE A 84 5.99 -3.45 -0.59
CA ILE A 84 6.22 -2.02 -0.42
C ILE A 84 4.98 -1.43 0.25
N ASN A 85 5.16 -0.90 1.45
CA ASN A 85 4.12 -0.21 2.21
C ASN A 85 4.30 1.29 2.02
N ILE A 86 3.24 1.96 1.58
CA ILE A 86 3.20 3.41 1.41
C ILE A 86 2.10 3.92 2.34
N ASN A 87 2.48 4.73 3.32
CA ASN A 87 1.59 5.27 4.32
C ASN A 87 1.59 6.78 4.23
N SER A 88 0.43 7.42 4.16
CA SER A 88 0.35 8.88 4.28
C SER A 88 0.89 9.28 5.65
N LYS A 89 1.72 10.32 5.72
CA LYS A 89 1.98 11.02 6.97
C LYS A 89 0.77 11.91 7.23
N GLY A 90 -0.35 11.27 7.57
CA GLY A 90 -1.34 11.99 8.35
C GLY A 90 -0.63 12.53 9.59
N ASP A 91 -0.96 13.75 9.97
CA ASP A 91 -0.47 14.37 11.20
C ASP A 91 -0.51 13.35 12.36
N ASP A 92 0.66 12.90 12.78
CA ASP A 92 0.87 11.95 13.88
C ASP A 92 0.49 12.59 15.25
N THR A 93 -0.14 13.78 15.26
CA THR A 93 -0.81 14.33 16.44
C THR A 93 -2.19 13.71 16.71
N LEU A 94 -2.75 12.94 15.78
CA LEU A 94 -3.82 12.02 16.13
C LEU A 94 -3.19 10.69 16.51
N GLN A 95 -2.67 10.58 17.74
CA GLN A 95 -2.69 9.28 18.40
C GLN A 95 -4.16 8.94 18.65
N PRO A 96 -4.76 7.98 17.92
CA PRO A 96 -6.08 7.49 18.24
C PRO A 96 -5.84 6.29 19.16
N THR A 97 -5.37 6.55 20.38
CA THR A 97 -5.45 5.54 21.43
C THR A 97 -6.85 5.61 22.01
N ALA A 98 -7.82 5.13 21.23
CA ALA A 98 -9.07 4.67 21.78
C ALA A 98 -8.77 3.43 22.65
N THR A 99 -8.36 3.65 23.90
CA THR A 99 -8.37 2.60 24.93
C THR A 99 -9.83 2.32 25.28
N VAL A 100 -10.46 1.45 24.47
CA VAL A 100 -11.81 0.98 24.74
C VAL A 100 -11.77 0.15 26.01
N THR A 101 -12.33 0.67 27.10
CA THR A 101 -12.34 -0.02 28.39
C THR A 101 -13.66 -0.75 28.60
N GLU A 102 -14.72 -0.34 27.88
CA GLU A 102 -16.07 -0.88 28.05
C GLU A 102 -16.87 -0.86 26.74
N TRP A 103 -17.69 -1.89 26.54
CA TRP A 103 -18.59 -2.00 25.39
C TRP A 103 -20.03 -1.87 25.85
N VAL A 104 -20.74 -0.88 25.31
CA VAL A 104 -22.16 -0.65 25.63
C VAL A 104 -23.03 -1.07 24.45
N PRO A 105 -24.06 -1.93 24.64
CA PRO A 105 -24.98 -2.29 23.57
C PRO A 105 -25.64 -1.05 22.97
N ALA A 106 -25.66 -0.93 21.64
CA ALA A 106 -26.21 0.22 20.95
C ALA A 106 -27.70 0.42 21.26
N LYS A 107 -28.47 -0.66 21.41
CA LYS A 107 -29.88 -0.62 21.82
C LYS A 107 -30.07 0.07 23.18
N GLU A 108 -29.20 -0.23 24.13
CA GLU A 108 -29.23 0.38 25.46
C GLU A 108 -28.82 1.85 25.41
N ALA A 109 -27.75 2.16 24.69
CA ALA A 109 -27.27 3.53 24.53
C ALA A 109 -28.29 4.45 23.84
N VAL A 110 -29.00 3.93 22.82
CA VAL A 110 -30.12 4.62 22.17
C VAL A 110 -31.23 4.92 23.18
N SER A 111 -31.63 3.92 23.99
CA SER A 111 -32.70 4.09 24.96
C SER A 111 -32.33 5.02 26.13
N LYS A 112 -31.06 4.99 26.57
CA LYS A 112 -30.59 5.72 27.76
C LYS A 112 -30.20 7.15 27.44
N TYR A 113 -29.61 7.38 26.28
CA TYR A 113 -29.01 8.67 25.92
C TYR A 113 -29.69 9.35 24.73
N GLY A 114 -30.65 8.71 24.06
CA GLY A 114 -31.36 9.28 22.91
C GLY A 114 -30.51 9.33 21.63
N ILE A 115 -29.50 8.47 21.53
CA ILE A 115 -28.64 8.37 20.34
C ILE A 115 -29.47 7.95 19.14
N SER A 116 -29.25 8.60 18.00
CA SER A 116 -29.84 8.22 16.71
C SER A 116 -28.80 7.53 15.85
N ILE A 117 -29.19 6.43 15.20
CA ILE A 117 -28.33 5.63 14.33
C ILE A 117 -28.97 5.56 12.95
N ASN A 118 -28.28 6.04 11.93
CA ASN A 118 -28.66 5.87 10.53
C ASN A 118 -27.69 4.90 9.86
N ILE A 119 -28.22 3.84 9.25
CA ILE A 119 -27.42 2.82 8.54
C ILE A 119 -27.82 2.88 7.07
N SER A 120 -26.96 3.48 6.26
CA SER A 120 -27.10 3.55 4.79
C SER A 120 -25.81 3.02 4.15
N ASP A 121 -25.16 3.78 3.26
CA ASP A 121 -23.81 3.45 2.72
C ASP A 121 -22.70 3.63 3.78
N VAL A 122 -22.97 4.46 4.78
CA VAL A 122 -22.16 4.67 5.99
C VAL A 122 -23.06 4.52 7.21
N THR A 123 -22.48 4.26 8.39
CA THR A 123 -23.21 4.39 9.65
C THR A 123 -22.96 5.76 10.24
N THR A 124 -24.03 6.52 10.40
CA THR A 124 -24.00 7.78 11.13
C THR A 124 -24.59 7.57 12.51
N VAL A 125 -23.86 7.99 13.55
CA VAL A 125 -24.28 7.98 14.94
C VAL A 125 -24.35 9.42 15.42
N SER A 126 -25.52 9.88 15.85
CA SER A 126 -25.73 11.27 16.25
C SER A 126 -26.39 11.43 17.60
N LEU A 127 -26.01 12.50 18.30
CA LEU A 127 -26.62 12.94 19.54
C LEU A 127 -26.51 14.47 19.64
N ASN A 128 -27.65 15.16 19.74
CA ASN A 128 -27.71 16.63 19.70
C ASN A 128 -27.01 17.19 18.44
N ASP A 129 -26.04 18.09 18.61
CA ASP A 129 -25.26 18.70 17.53
C ASP A 129 -24.03 17.87 17.11
N LYS A 130 -23.85 16.68 17.70
CA LYS A 130 -22.67 15.84 17.46
C LYS A 130 -23.02 14.67 16.56
N GLU A 131 -22.16 14.45 15.57
CA GLU A 131 -22.31 13.39 14.58
C GLU A 131 -20.96 12.67 14.40
N ILE A 132 -21.00 11.34 14.41
CA ILE A 132 -19.85 10.47 14.17
C ILE A 132 -20.19 9.54 13.02
N VAL A 133 -19.39 9.59 11.96
CA VAL A 133 -19.57 8.79 10.75
C VAL A 133 -18.57 7.64 10.75
N PHE A 134 -19.09 6.43 10.58
CA PHE A 134 -18.33 5.20 10.44
C PHE A 134 -18.46 4.70 9.00
N PRO A 135 -17.34 4.52 8.27
CA PRO A 135 -17.37 4.00 6.92
C PRO A 135 -17.79 2.52 6.96
N LEU A 136 -19.05 2.23 6.63
CA LEU A 136 -19.55 0.85 6.53
C LEU A 136 -19.31 0.26 5.13
N SER A 137 -18.07 0.27 4.65
CA SER A 137 -17.69 -0.53 3.47
C SER A 137 -17.35 -1.99 3.81
N MET A 138 -17.62 -2.44 5.05
CA MET A 138 -17.24 -3.77 5.54
C MET A 138 -18.44 -4.63 5.99
N TYR A 139 -19.29 -5.01 5.04
CA TYR A 139 -20.12 -6.21 5.18
C TYR A 139 -19.61 -7.31 4.23
N ASP A 140 -18.51 -7.97 4.61
CA ASP A 140 -18.36 -9.38 4.25
C ASP A 140 -18.94 -10.19 5.42
N GLN A 141 -20.10 -10.82 5.19
CA GLN A 141 -20.93 -11.52 6.19
C GLN A 141 -20.30 -12.85 6.65
N LYS A 142 -19.04 -12.81 7.07
CA LYS A 142 -18.39 -13.93 7.74
C LYS A 142 -18.42 -13.67 9.24
N GLU A 143 -19.07 -14.59 9.94
CA GLU A 143 -19.28 -14.56 11.39
C GLU A 143 -17.98 -14.27 12.16
N GLY A 144 -18.03 -13.30 13.07
CA GLY A 144 -16.93 -12.93 13.94
C GLY A 144 -17.12 -11.56 14.58
N VAL A 145 -16.49 -11.35 15.74
CA VAL A 145 -16.41 -10.04 16.40
C VAL A 145 -15.64 -9.07 15.49
N LYS A 146 -16.26 -7.96 15.09
CA LYS A 146 -15.62 -6.94 14.25
C LYS A 146 -15.63 -5.59 14.94
N THR A 147 -14.45 -5.01 15.13
CA THR A 147 -14.29 -3.63 15.59
C THR A 147 -14.11 -2.71 14.39
N VAL A 148 -14.92 -1.67 14.29
CA VAL A 148 -14.89 -0.65 13.24
C VAL A 148 -14.45 0.66 13.88
N LYS A 149 -13.48 1.33 13.27
CA LYS A 149 -13.05 2.68 13.64
C LYS A 149 -13.63 3.71 12.68
N ASN A 150 -13.87 4.93 13.16
CA ASN A 150 -14.22 6.05 12.29
C ASN A 150 -12.99 6.58 11.52
N GLU A 151 -13.20 7.51 10.58
CA GLU A 151 -12.11 8.04 9.72
C GLU A 151 -10.96 8.71 10.50
N THR A 152 -11.26 9.31 11.65
CA THR A 152 -10.25 9.91 12.53
C THR A 152 -9.68 8.93 13.56
N GLU A 153 -10.11 7.67 13.53
CA GLU A 153 -9.76 6.60 14.47
C GLU A 153 -10.04 6.90 15.97
N THR A 154 -10.80 7.95 16.27
CA THR A 154 -11.10 8.40 17.64
C THR A 154 -12.35 7.73 18.24
N ALA A 155 -13.13 7.03 17.44
CA ALA A 155 -14.37 6.37 17.84
C ALA A 155 -14.39 4.92 17.35
N THR A 156 -14.95 4.01 18.16
CA THR A 156 -15.06 2.59 17.85
C THR A 156 -16.47 2.04 17.99
N LEU A 157 -16.80 1.11 17.10
CA LEU A 157 -17.98 0.25 17.14
C LEU A 157 -17.54 -1.20 17.17
N LYS A 158 -18.29 -2.05 17.85
CA LYS A 158 -18.14 -3.50 17.74
C LYS A 158 -19.44 -4.11 17.25
N ILE A 159 -19.34 -5.01 16.28
CA ILE A 159 -20.44 -5.89 15.88
C ILE A 159 -20.09 -7.28 16.38
N ASP A 160 -20.95 -7.83 17.23
CA ASP A 160 -20.81 -9.17 17.80
C ASP A 160 -22.18 -9.84 17.80
N GLN A 161 -22.26 -11.07 17.29
CA GLN A 161 -23.52 -11.83 17.16
C GLN A 161 -24.69 -11.04 16.55
N ASN A 162 -24.41 -10.21 15.52
CA ASN A 162 -25.40 -9.35 14.87
C ASN A 162 -25.98 -8.24 15.76
N GLU A 163 -25.28 -7.91 16.86
CA GLU A 163 -25.57 -6.78 17.73
C GLU A 163 -24.46 -5.73 17.65
N LEU A 164 -24.86 -4.47 17.63
CA LEU A 164 -23.95 -3.32 17.60
C LEU A 164 -23.66 -2.87 19.03
N TYR A 165 -22.41 -2.55 19.30
CA TYR A 165 -21.90 -2.01 20.56
C TYR A 165 -21.12 -0.73 20.27
N PHE A 166 -21.29 0.27 21.12
CA PHE A 166 -20.46 1.47 21.15
C PHE A 166 -19.31 1.27 22.12
N GLY A 167 -18.10 1.64 21.72
CA GLY A 167 -17.00 1.83 22.66
C GLY A 167 -17.23 3.06 23.53
N ASP A 168 -16.60 3.11 24.70
CA ASP A 168 -16.67 4.26 25.61
C ASP A 168 -16.08 5.54 24.98
N ASP A 169 -15.15 5.40 24.05
CA ASP A 169 -14.64 6.46 23.19
C ASP A 169 -15.74 7.11 22.33
N THR A 170 -16.58 6.31 21.68
CA THR A 170 -17.72 6.79 20.88
C THR A 170 -18.73 7.51 21.77
N LEU A 171 -19.04 6.97 22.95
CA LEU A 171 -19.96 7.61 23.89
C LEU A 171 -19.40 8.95 24.41
N LYS A 172 -18.13 9.00 24.81
CA LYS A 172 -17.46 10.23 25.25
C LYS A 172 -17.48 11.31 24.17
N LEU A 173 -17.21 10.94 22.93
CA LEU A 173 -17.27 11.87 21.80
C LEU A 173 -18.68 12.44 21.62
N LEU A 174 -19.71 11.61 21.73
CA LEU A 174 -21.12 12.05 21.72
C LEU A 174 -21.51 12.88 22.96
N GLY A 175 -20.62 13.04 23.94
CA GLY A 175 -20.89 13.81 25.17
C GLY A 175 -21.63 13.02 26.24
N VAL A 176 -21.54 11.68 26.18
CA VAL A 176 -22.11 10.76 27.14
C VAL A 176 -20.99 10.30 28.09
N GLN A 177 -21.22 10.41 29.41
CA GLN A 177 -20.36 9.87 30.48
C GLN A 177 -21.16 8.92 31.36
#